data_AF-A0A1I0I0J5-F1
#
_entry.id   AF-A0A1I0I0J5-F1
#
_cell.length_a   1.000
_cell.length_b   1.000
_cell.length_c   1.000
_cell.angle_alpha   90.00
_cell.angle_beta   90.00
_cell.angle_gamma   90.00
#
_symmetry.space_group_name_H-M   'P 1'
#
loop_
_entity.id
_entity.type
_entity.pdbx_description
1 polymer ?
#
loop_
_entity_poly.entity_id
_entity_poly.type
_entity_poly.pdbx_seq_one_letter_code
_entity_poly.pdbx_strand_id
1 'polypeptide(L)'
;MAKSIKAIKCPQCGSTQKTEVRPDFFRCDSCGTEYFLDNDDININYTERRISAPATPNRPGLIAGVVLGVLLLLFVLPRLFRPAAPAYVVSTGNGPVVAGGRNDEDAAPSGKFSWSTTEEELYLSAKRQPVLFVAGSRRYESASRRYSRSETDTCFASFYDASTGQELKTVPLTELNGQKLKNLDLKAFENGDLYLLANKTKVYQVDKAAYTVTDVTKTLFQGQPELSLGVASIEPVRDGNGDGFSIFTNDGRTVFFFPRSRQVYDKEAYYEAQGGFKTLPPNSATKTTFVFTGKSTTYPEDKLQLIKYQYLNNDGGAKQDPDFSWDDDYGGSGIFTDADPHKKVLITPRGLQRARVLSFSDFTPGRLYFSPGVLYADAGQVLIRFRPTAADGSAPVVQVLDAKTGAIKFTTPLPTDFDPDQAVRYPSGYALRDNRTTLLLNPDGTFRKPVTLH
;
A
#
# COMPACT_ATOMS: atom_id res chain seq x y z
N MET A 1 -41.51 -26.75 39.94
CA MET A 1 -41.19 -25.53 40.72
C MET A 1 -41.14 -24.33 39.77
N ALA A 2 -41.53 -23.16 40.27
CA ALA A 2 -42.25 -22.10 39.56
C ALA A 2 -41.54 -21.44 38.35
N LYS A 3 -42.29 -21.24 37.26
CA LYS A 3 -41.91 -20.34 36.15
C LYS A 3 -42.12 -18.89 36.62
N SER A 4 -41.05 -18.12 36.79
CA SER A 4 -41.13 -16.68 37.06
C SER A 4 -41.15 -15.89 35.75
N ILE A 5 -42.20 -15.11 35.50
CA ILE A 5 -42.21 -14.11 34.42
C ILE A 5 -41.32 -12.95 34.87
N LYS A 6 -40.20 -12.71 34.17
CA LYS A 6 -39.35 -11.53 34.45
C LYS A 6 -40.16 -10.27 34.16
N ALA A 7 -40.11 -9.30 35.07
CA ALA A 7 -40.74 -8.01 34.88
C ALA A 7 -40.15 -7.30 33.65
N ILE A 8 -41.03 -6.81 32.78
CA ILE A 8 -40.66 -6.10 31.56
C ILE A 8 -40.25 -4.68 31.95
N LYS A 9 -38.99 -4.35 31.69
CA LYS A 9 -38.42 -3.03 31.98
C LYS A 9 -38.60 -2.10 30.80
N CYS A 10 -38.88 -0.83 31.09
CA CYS A 10 -38.85 0.23 30.10
C CYS A 10 -37.44 0.31 29.49
N PRO A 11 -37.30 0.28 28.16
CA PRO A 11 -35.98 0.34 27.51
C PRO A 11 -35.27 1.70 27.71
N GLN A 12 -36.04 2.76 27.98
CA GLN A 12 -35.48 4.12 28.10
C GLN A 12 -34.96 4.46 29.50
N CYS A 13 -35.63 3.97 30.55
CA CYS A 13 -35.27 4.35 31.94
C CYS A 13 -35.12 3.16 32.89
N GLY A 14 -35.34 1.92 32.42
CA GLY A 14 -35.23 0.72 33.24
C GLY A 14 -36.36 0.50 34.25
N SER A 15 -37.33 1.41 34.37
CA SER A 15 -38.48 1.29 35.26
C SER A 15 -39.36 0.09 34.89
N THR A 16 -39.86 -0.62 35.90
CA THR A 16 -40.83 -1.71 35.73
C THR A 16 -42.28 -1.25 35.84
N GLN A 17 -42.52 0.03 36.16
CA GLN A 17 -43.87 0.59 36.25
C GLN A 17 -44.36 1.02 34.87
N LYS A 18 -45.49 0.45 34.46
CA LYS A 18 -46.06 0.62 33.14
C LYS A 18 -47.57 0.42 33.16
N THR A 19 -48.23 1.12 32.24
CA THR A 19 -49.64 0.94 31.89
C THR A 19 -49.74 0.33 30.50
N GLU A 20 -50.52 -0.73 30.32
CA GLU A 20 -50.83 -1.26 28.99
C GLU A 20 -51.88 -0.38 28.32
N VAL A 21 -51.55 0.18 27.16
CA VAL A 21 -52.42 1.14 26.45
C VAL A 21 -53.25 0.47 25.35
N ARG A 22 -52.75 -0.65 24.82
CA ARG A 22 -53.43 -1.59 23.90
C ARG A 22 -52.63 -2.91 23.90
N PRO A 23 -53.19 -4.03 23.39
CA PRO A 23 -52.52 -5.32 23.44
C PRO A 23 -51.07 -5.25 22.96
N ASP A 24 -50.14 -5.72 23.79
CA ASP A 24 -48.68 -5.74 23.57
C ASP A 24 -47.97 -4.37 23.50
N PHE A 25 -48.68 -3.26 23.71
CA PHE A 25 -48.11 -1.90 23.80
C PHE A 25 -48.21 -1.35 25.23
N PHE A 26 -47.07 -0.93 25.77
CA PHE A 26 -46.91 -0.43 27.12
C PHE A 26 -46.42 1.01 27.12
N ARG A 27 -46.96 1.82 28.01
CA ARG A 27 -46.41 3.14 28.36
C ARG A 27 -45.74 3.07 29.72
N CYS A 28 -44.51 3.57 29.82
CA CYS A 28 -43.83 3.68 31.10
C CYS A 28 -44.41 4.84 31.92
N ASP A 29 -44.82 4.56 33.16
CA ASP A 29 -45.40 5.59 34.03
C ASP A 29 -44.34 6.57 34.56
N SER A 30 -43.06 6.17 34.56
CA SER A 30 -41.95 7.00 35.06
C SER A 30 -41.43 8.02 34.05
N CYS A 31 -41.41 7.68 32.75
CA CYS A 31 -40.84 8.56 31.72
C CYS A 31 -41.75 8.81 30.52
N GLY A 32 -42.96 8.23 30.52
CA GLY A 32 -43.93 8.38 29.43
C GLY A 32 -43.59 7.66 28.12
N THR A 33 -42.47 6.93 28.06
CA THR A 33 -42.06 6.20 26.84
C THR A 33 -43.03 5.07 26.54
N GLU A 34 -43.58 5.05 25.32
CA GLU A 34 -44.37 3.95 24.79
C GLU A 34 -43.48 2.95 24.03
N TYR A 35 -43.65 1.66 24.28
CA TYR A 35 -42.89 0.57 23.69
C TYR A 35 -43.78 -0.67 23.57
N PHE A 36 -43.50 -1.56 22.62
CA PHE A 36 -44.27 -2.78 22.43
C PHE A 36 -43.35 -4.01 22.43
N LEU A 37 -43.94 -5.18 22.65
CA LEU A 37 -43.23 -6.45 22.57
C LEU A 37 -43.41 -6.98 21.15
N ASP A 38 -42.36 -6.89 20.35
CA ASP A 38 -42.29 -7.57 19.06
C ASP A 38 -41.85 -9.02 19.30
N ASN A 39 -42.55 -9.99 18.72
CA ASN A 39 -42.35 -11.41 19.02
C ASN A 39 -41.48 -12.14 17.98
N ASP A 40 -40.78 -11.41 17.11
CA ASP A 40 -39.74 -11.92 16.22
C ASP A 40 -38.49 -11.00 16.25
N ASP A 41 -37.31 -11.60 16.07
CA ASP A 41 -35.95 -11.06 16.19
C ASP A 41 -35.71 -9.52 16.13
N ILE A 42 -34.92 -9.04 17.11
CA ILE A 42 -34.33 -7.70 17.34
C ILE A 42 -34.39 -6.71 16.16
N ASN A 43 -35.41 -5.82 16.18
CA ASN A 43 -35.33 -4.45 15.66
C ASN A 43 -36.28 -3.54 16.47
N ILE A 44 -35.74 -2.73 17.39
CA ILE A 44 -36.55 -1.76 18.15
C ILE A 44 -36.64 -0.46 17.35
N ASN A 45 -37.82 -0.21 16.76
CA ASN A 45 -38.17 1.09 16.19
C ASN A 45 -38.81 1.99 17.27
N TYR A 46 -38.13 3.07 17.65
CA TYR A 46 -38.70 4.12 18.50
C TYR A 46 -39.00 5.37 17.66
N THR A 47 -40.11 6.06 17.95
CA THR A 47 -40.47 7.34 17.35
C THR A 47 -40.46 8.43 18.41
N GLU A 48 -39.52 9.36 18.35
CA GLU A 48 -39.53 10.57 19.19
C GLU A 48 -40.59 11.56 18.68
N ARG A 49 -41.60 11.88 19.50
CA ARG A 49 -42.33 13.15 19.35
C ARG A 49 -41.78 14.15 20.36
N ARG A 50 -41.03 15.14 19.87
CA ARG A 50 -40.51 16.25 20.68
C ARG A 50 -41.63 17.26 20.95
N ILE A 51 -42.00 17.41 22.22
CA ILE A 51 -42.74 18.58 22.69
C ILE A 51 -41.73 19.73 22.84
N SER A 52 -42.02 20.86 22.21
CA SER A 52 -41.10 22.00 22.14
C SER A 52 -40.98 22.70 23.50
N ALA A 53 -39.74 22.90 23.96
CA ALA A 53 -39.38 23.81 25.04
C ALA A 53 -38.73 25.09 24.47
N PRO A 54 -38.78 26.24 25.16
CA PRO A 54 -38.67 27.55 24.55
C PRO A 54 -37.26 27.87 24.06
N ALA A 55 -37.20 28.70 23.01
CA ALA A 55 -36.01 29.05 22.27
C ALA A 55 -34.92 29.69 23.14
N THR A 56 -33.70 29.15 23.04
CA THR A 56 -32.46 29.82 23.46
C THR A 56 -31.65 30.23 22.21
N PRO A 57 -30.95 31.37 22.24
CA PRO A 57 -30.34 31.93 21.03
C PRO A 57 -29.07 31.15 20.65
N ASN A 58 -29.02 30.68 19.42
CA ASN A 58 -27.83 30.05 18.83
C ASN A 58 -26.65 31.04 18.77
N ARG A 59 -25.54 30.70 19.44
CA ARG A 59 -24.20 31.27 19.16
C ARG A 59 -23.33 30.18 18.52
N PRO A 60 -23.17 30.16 17.19
CA PRO A 60 -22.47 29.07 16.47
C PRO A 60 -20.94 29.13 16.56
N GLY A 61 -20.36 29.93 17.48
CA GLY A 61 -18.92 30.22 17.49
C GLY A 61 -18.03 29.34 18.37
N LEU A 62 -18.58 28.54 19.30
CA LEU A 62 -17.72 27.88 20.31
C LEU A 62 -17.19 26.50 19.88
N ILE A 63 -17.94 25.74 19.06
CA ILE A 63 -17.58 24.34 18.74
C ILE A 63 -16.52 24.27 17.63
N ALA A 64 -16.55 25.20 16.65
CA ALA A 64 -15.51 25.30 15.63
C ALA A 64 -14.15 25.75 16.21
N GLY A 65 -14.15 26.56 17.27
CA GLY A 65 -12.93 27.02 17.94
C GLY A 65 -12.21 25.93 18.76
N VAL A 66 -12.96 24.99 19.37
CA VAL A 66 -12.37 23.92 20.20
C VAL A 66 -11.65 22.88 19.32
N VAL A 67 -12.23 22.52 18.17
CA VAL A 67 -11.60 21.54 17.25
C VAL A 67 -10.36 22.14 16.57
N LEU A 68 -10.39 23.43 16.19
CA LEU A 68 -9.22 24.12 15.64
C LEU A 68 -8.12 24.32 16.70
N GLY A 69 -8.50 24.60 17.94
CA GLY A 69 -7.58 24.79 19.07
C GLY A 69 -6.83 23.51 19.45
N VAL A 70 -7.50 22.36 19.49
CA VAL A 70 -6.87 21.06 19.81
C VAL A 70 -5.90 20.62 18.70
N LEU A 71 -6.22 20.87 17.43
CA LEU A 71 -5.31 20.59 16.30
C LEU A 71 -4.07 21.51 16.30
N LEU A 72 -4.22 22.78 16.67
CA LEU A 72 -3.08 23.71 16.86
C LEU A 72 -2.20 23.30 18.05
N LEU A 73 -2.81 22.84 19.16
CA LEU A 73 -2.10 22.43 20.38
C LEU A 73 -1.31 21.13 20.20
N LEU A 74 -1.82 20.18 19.42
CA LEU A 74 -1.17 18.89 19.18
C LEU A 74 -0.11 18.93 18.05
N PHE A 75 -0.26 19.79 17.04
CA PHE A 75 0.65 19.80 15.88
C PHE A 75 1.60 20.99 15.80
N VAL A 76 1.26 22.15 16.38
CA VAL A 76 2.07 23.39 16.23
C VAL A 76 2.91 23.68 17.47
N LEU A 77 2.36 23.47 18.67
CA LEU A 77 3.06 23.74 19.93
C LEU A 77 4.32 22.89 20.18
N PRO A 78 4.43 21.60 19.76
CA PRO A 78 5.68 20.84 19.87
C PRO A 78 6.80 21.38 18.96
N ARG A 79 6.48 22.23 17.98
CA ARG A 79 7.46 22.86 17.08
C ARG A 79 7.99 24.20 17.59
N LEU A 80 7.33 24.81 18.58
CA LEU A 80 7.76 26.06 19.22
C LEU A 80 8.77 25.82 20.37
N PHE A 81 8.88 24.59 20.87
CA PHE A 81 9.79 24.22 21.99
C PHE A 81 10.93 23.27 21.58
N ARG A 82 11.31 23.23 20.28
CA ARG A 82 12.56 22.57 19.90
C ARG A 82 13.75 23.44 20.35
N PRO A 83 14.75 22.90 21.07
CA PRO A 83 15.96 23.66 21.36
C PRO A 83 16.64 24.04 20.05
N ALA A 84 17.02 25.31 19.92
CA ALA A 84 17.69 25.83 18.74
C ALA A 84 18.99 25.05 18.50
N ALA A 85 19.14 24.47 17.29
CA ALA A 85 20.43 23.98 16.83
C ALA A 85 21.42 25.18 16.78
N PRO A 86 22.70 24.97 17.10
CA PRO A 86 23.68 26.05 17.16
C PRO A 86 23.79 26.76 15.81
N ALA A 87 23.70 28.09 15.86
CA ALA A 87 23.90 28.95 14.71
C ALA A 87 25.34 28.79 14.20
N TYR A 88 25.50 28.22 13.01
CA TYR A 88 26.74 28.36 12.26
C TYR A 88 26.90 29.83 11.91
N VAL A 89 27.94 30.46 12.47
CA VAL A 89 28.36 31.81 12.13
C VAL A 89 28.83 31.79 10.68
N VAL A 90 27.97 32.21 9.76
CA VAL A 90 28.40 32.57 8.41
C VAL A 90 29.00 33.96 8.50
N SER A 91 30.31 34.03 8.32
CA SER A 91 31.09 35.27 8.22
C SER A 91 30.47 36.18 7.14
N THR A 92 29.89 37.30 7.56
CA THR A 92 29.46 38.37 6.65
C THR A 92 30.67 39.17 6.20
N GLY A 93 31.26 38.77 5.08
CA GLY A 93 32.15 39.64 4.31
C GLY A 93 31.32 40.72 3.63
N ASN A 94 31.25 41.91 4.23
CA ASN A 94 30.67 43.10 3.62
C ASN A 94 31.58 43.58 2.47
N GLY A 95 31.21 43.28 1.23
CA GLY A 95 31.68 43.98 0.03
C GLY A 95 30.59 44.92 -0.49
N PRO A 96 30.92 46.12 -1.00
CA PRO A 96 29.92 47.14 -1.35
C PRO A 96 29.08 46.71 -2.55
N VAL A 97 27.75 46.87 -2.39
CA VAL A 97 26.75 46.70 -3.45
C VAL A 97 26.90 47.82 -4.45
N VAL A 98 27.42 47.51 -5.64
CA VAL A 98 27.29 48.38 -6.81
C VAL A 98 25.91 48.12 -7.41
N ALA A 99 25.03 49.13 -7.30
CA ALA A 99 23.74 49.16 -7.98
C ALA A 99 23.98 49.32 -9.50
N GLY A 100 24.23 48.20 -10.17
CA GLY A 100 24.22 48.11 -11.63
C GLY A 100 22.91 47.47 -12.07
N GLY A 101 21.96 48.27 -12.54
CA GLY A 101 20.80 47.76 -13.25
C GLY A 101 21.25 46.94 -14.45
N ARG A 102 20.72 45.73 -14.60
CA ARG A 102 20.89 44.95 -15.81
C ARG A 102 19.67 44.05 -16.02
N ASN A 103 18.90 44.43 -17.03
CA ASN A 103 17.97 43.68 -17.85
C ASN A 103 17.77 42.23 -17.41
N ASP A 104 16.57 41.94 -16.88
CA ASP A 104 15.99 40.60 -16.85
C ASP A 104 15.72 40.17 -18.30
N GLU A 105 16.76 39.74 -19.02
CA GLU A 105 16.59 38.85 -20.16
C GLU A 105 16.42 37.44 -19.59
N ASP A 106 15.33 36.78 -19.99
CA ASP A 106 14.95 35.41 -19.67
C ASP A 106 16.14 34.46 -19.80
N ALA A 107 16.87 34.25 -18.70
CA ALA A 107 17.88 33.22 -18.64
C ALA A 107 17.16 31.87 -18.72
N ALA A 108 17.37 31.18 -19.84
CA ALA A 108 16.84 29.84 -20.08
C ALA A 108 17.06 28.97 -18.83
N PRO A 109 16.05 28.18 -18.41
CA PRO A 109 16.17 27.33 -17.23
C PRO A 109 17.43 26.49 -17.39
N SER A 110 18.26 26.47 -16.35
CA SER A 110 19.42 25.59 -16.35
C SER A 110 18.88 24.17 -16.58
N GLY A 111 19.48 23.39 -17.48
CA GLY A 111 19.00 22.03 -17.78
C GLY A 111 19.04 21.06 -16.60
N LYS A 112 19.35 21.54 -15.39
CA LYS A 112 19.28 20.81 -14.14
C LYS A 112 17.86 20.84 -13.60
N PHE A 113 17.37 19.66 -13.26
CA PHE A 113 16.08 19.48 -12.63
C PHE A 113 16.20 18.53 -11.45
N SER A 114 15.22 18.60 -10.56
CA SER A 114 14.97 17.60 -9.53
C SER A 114 13.64 16.92 -9.79
N TRP A 115 13.55 15.64 -9.42
CA TRP A 115 12.30 14.92 -9.49
C TRP A 115 11.40 15.22 -8.27
N SER A 116 10.09 15.19 -8.49
CA SER A 116 9.08 15.30 -7.43
C SER A 116 7.83 14.50 -7.77
N THR A 117 7.15 13.98 -6.76
CA THR A 117 6.01 13.06 -6.93
C THR A 117 6.35 11.94 -7.90
N THR A 118 7.25 11.06 -7.47
CA THR A 118 7.84 10.02 -8.31
C THR A 118 7.31 8.64 -7.99
N GLU A 119 7.28 7.83 -9.04
CA GLU A 119 7.16 6.39 -8.96
C GLU A 119 8.29 5.75 -9.77
N GLU A 120 8.80 4.62 -9.27
CA GLU A 120 10.04 4.02 -9.73
C GLU A 120 9.86 2.50 -9.85
N GLU A 121 10.46 1.87 -10.86
CA GLU A 121 10.48 0.41 -11.00
C GLU A 121 11.79 -0.05 -11.62
N LEU A 122 12.46 -1.00 -10.98
CA LEU A 122 13.62 -1.67 -11.54
C LEU A 122 13.21 -2.92 -12.30
N TYR A 123 13.53 -2.99 -13.60
CA TYR A 123 13.18 -4.14 -14.45
C TYR A 123 14.32 -4.54 -15.38
N LEU A 124 14.16 -5.66 -16.10
CA LEU A 124 15.10 -6.08 -17.15
C LEU A 124 14.60 -5.69 -18.55
N SER A 125 15.44 -5.03 -19.33
CA SER A 125 15.21 -4.81 -20.76
C SER A 125 15.16 -6.13 -21.54
N ALA A 126 14.74 -6.07 -22.81
CA ALA A 126 14.78 -7.21 -23.73
C ALA A 126 16.20 -7.83 -23.87
N LYS A 127 17.25 -7.01 -23.70
CA LYS A 127 18.66 -7.45 -23.70
C LYS A 127 19.14 -7.96 -22.32
N ARG A 128 18.21 -8.14 -21.37
CA ARG A 128 18.46 -8.53 -19.98
C ARG A 128 19.41 -7.59 -19.23
N GLN A 129 19.42 -6.31 -19.58
CA GLN A 129 20.14 -5.27 -18.81
C GLN A 129 19.17 -4.61 -17.82
N PRO A 130 19.62 -4.26 -16.61
CA PRO A 130 18.77 -3.61 -15.62
C PRO A 130 18.47 -2.18 -16.06
N VAL A 131 17.20 -1.81 -16.01
CA VAL A 131 16.68 -0.49 -16.37
C VAL A 131 15.87 0.03 -15.20
N LEU A 132 16.16 1.25 -14.78
CA LEU A 132 15.38 1.97 -13.77
C LEU A 132 14.39 2.88 -14.51
N PHE A 133 13.10 2.56 -14.40
CA PHE A 133 12.02 3.43 -14.81
C PHE A 133 11.75 4.46 -13.73
N VAL A 134 11.58 5.72 -14.12
CA VAL A 134 11.18 6.82 -13.23
C VAL A 134 10.08 7.61 -13.92
N ALA A 135 8.93 7.74 -13.28
CA ALA A 135 7.86 8.63 -13.70
C ALA A 135 7.60 9.68 -12.64
N GLY A 136 7.31 10.92 -13.04
CA GLY A 136 7.02 12.00 -12.08
C GLY A 136 7.19 13.39 -12.68
N SER A 137 7.05 14.39 -11.82
CA SER A 137 7.20 15.79 -12.22
C SER A 137 8.66 16.24 -12.11
N ARG A 138 9.19 16.88 -13.16
CA ARG A 138 10.51 17.52 -13.12
C ARG A 138 10.38 18.98 -12.72
N ARG A 139 11.13 19.39 -11.70
CA ARG A 139 11.27 20.79 -11.26
C ARG A 139 12.61 21.32 -11.72
N TYR A 140 12.58 22.25 -12.68
CA TYR A 140 13.79 22.88 -13.21
C TYR A 140 14.26 24.00 -12.28
N GLU A 141 15.57 24.14 -12.15
CA GLU A 141 16.15 25.26 -11.40
C GLU A 141 15.97 26.56 -12.21
N SER A 142 15.14 27.48 -11.72
CA SER A 142 14.99 28.82 -12.32
C SER A 142 16.15 29.73 -11.92
N ALA A 143 16.67 30.52 -12.88
CA ALA A 143 17.77 31.46 -12.63
C ALA A 143 17.38 32.67 -11.75
N SER A 144 16.08 32.97 -11.60
CA SER A 144 15.61 34.09 -10.79
C SER A 144 15.15 33.63 -9.39
N ARG A 145 15.62 34.32 -8.34
CA ARG A 145 15.29 34.06 -6.91
C ARG A 145 13.81 34.34 -6.54
N ARG A 146 12.95 34.63 -7.52
CA ARG A 146 11.51 34.63 -7.32
C ARG A 146 11.03 33.26 -7.75
N TYR A 147 10.64 32.44 -6.77
CA TYR A 147 9.83 31.25 -6.98
C TYR A 147 8.56 31.66 -7.75
N SER A 148 8.66 31.76 -9.07
CA SER A 148 7.50 31.83 -9.94
C SER A 148 6.91 30.45 -9.93
N ARG A 149 5.88 30.31 -9.10
CA ARG A 149 5.04 29.11 -8.93
C ARG A 149 4.17 28.87 -10.18
N SER A 150 4.73 29.05 -11.38
CA SER A 150 3.98 29.09 -12.64
C SER A 150 4.52 28.17 -13.74
N GLU A 151 5.49 27.30 -13.48
CA GLU A 151 5.87 26.29 -14.47
C GLU A 151 5.04 25.04 -14.22
N THR A 152 4.17 24.73 -15.17
CA THR A 152 3.38 23.50 -15.19
C THR A 152 4.33 22.32 -14.92
N ASP A 153 4.19 21.67 -13.76
CA ASP A 153 4.89 20.44 -13.40
C ASP A 153 4.74 19.47 -14.57
N THR A 154 5.73 19.45 -15.47
CA THR A 154 5.65 18.64 -16.68
C THR A 154 6.02 17.25 -16.22
N CYS A 155 5.08 16.32 -16.40
CA CYS A 155 5.27 14.95 -16.00
C CYS A 155 6.02 14.21 -17.11
N PHE A 156 7.03 13.44 -16.72
CA PHE A 156 7.85 12.68 -17.63
C PHE A 156 7.91 11.22 -17.18
N ALA A 157 8.01 10.32 -18.15
CA ALA A 157 8.44 8.95 -17.96
C ALA A 157 9.86 8.81 -18.53
N SER A 158 10.82 8.43 -17.72
CA SER A 158 12.24 8.33 -18.08
C SER A 158 12.77 6.93 -17.81
N PHE A 159 13.64 6.48 -18.69
CA PHE A 159 14.26 5.17 -18.65
C PHE A 159 15.76 5.35 -18.53
N TYR A 160 16.36 4.78 -17.50
CA TYR A 160 17.80 4.89 -17.26
C TYR A 160 18.44 3.50 -17.28
N ASP A 161 19.62 3.41 -17.87
CA ASP A 161 20.48 2.25 -17.65
C ASP A 161 20.88 2.25 -16.17
N ALA A 162 20.41 1.26 -15.43
CA ALA A 162 20.59 1.22 -13.98
C ALA A 162 22.04 0.87 -13.59
N SER A 163 22.87 0.45 -14.55
CA SER A 163 24.28 0.10 -14.33
C SER A 163 25.22 1.30 -14.48
N THR A 164 24.80 2.31 -15.24
CA THR A 164 25.63 3.46 -15.60
C THR A 164 25.01 4.81 -15.22
N GLY A 165 23.69 4.84 -15.03
CA GLY A 165 22.92 6.06 -14.78
C GLY A 165 22.60 6.84 -16.05
N GLN A 166 22.97 6.32 -17.23
CA GLN A 166 22.71 6.98 -18.50
C GLN A 166 21.20 6.99 -18.79
N GLU A 167 20.65 8.18 -19.10
CA GLU A 167 19.28 8.30 -19.62
C GLU A 167 19.21 7.65 -21.01
N LEU A 168 18.39 6.61 -21.15
CA LEU A 168 18.17 5.89 -22.39
C LEU A 168 17.12 6.59 -23.24
N LYS A 169 16.05 7.05 -22.61
CA LYS A 169 14.94 7.76 -23.25
C LYS A 169 14.07 8.44 -22.21
N THR A 170 13.49 9.56 -22.61
CA THR A 170 12.47 10.28 -21.84
C THR A 170 11.28 10.62 -22.71
N VAL A 171 10.09 10.41 -22.18
CA VAL A 171 8.81 10.66 -22.84
C VAL A 171 8.01 11.65 -21.99
N PRO A 172 7.62 12.82 -22.54
CA PRO A 172 6.70 13.72 -21.86
C PRO A 172 5.29 13.12 -21.81
N LEU A 173 4.64 13.17 -20.66
CA LEU A 173 3.25 12.77 -20.46
C LEU A 173 2.35 13.98 -20.73
N THR A 174 2.25 14.37 -22.00
CA THR A 174 1.64 15.63 -22.43
C THR A 174 0.18 15.80 -22.02
N GLU A 175 -0.55 14.70 -21.85
CA GLU A 175 -1.93 14.66 -21.41
C GLU A 175 -2.11 15.12 -19.96
N LEU A 176 -1.01 15.18 -19.19
CA LEU A 176 -0.97 15.69 -17.81
C LEU A 176 -0.50 17.15 -17.75
N ASN A 177 -0.10 17.76 -18.87
CA ASN A 177 0.42 19.13 -18.87
C ASN A 177 -0.64 20.12 -18.35
N GLY A 178 -0.18 21.05 -17.50
CA GLY A 178 -1.06 22.03 -16.84
C GLY A 178 -1.92 21.46 -15.71
N GLN A 179 -1.87 20.14 -15.47
CA GLN A 179 -2.54 19.52 -14.34
C GLN A 179 -1.56 19.36 -13.19
N LYS A 180 -2.02 19.67 -11.97
CA LYS A 180 -1.24 19.32 -10.78
C LYS A 180 -1.23 17.80 -10.62
N LEU A 181 -0.05 17.20 -10.60
CA LEU A 181 0.11 15.77 -10.28
C LEU A 181 -0.14 15.55 -8.78
N LYS A 182 -1.30 14.97 -8.45
CA LYS A 182 -1.74 14.72 -7.07
C LYS A 182 -1.43 13.30 -6.61
N ASN A 183 -1.57 12.34 -7.53
CA ASN A 183 -1.35 10.93 -7.26
C ASN A 183 -0.60 10.34 -8.46
N LEU A 184 0.35 9.49 -8.16
CA LEU A 184 1.05 8.67 -9.13
C LEU A 184 1.20 7.31 -8.48
N ASP A 185 0.79 6.26 -9.16
CA ASP A 185 0.95 4.88 -8.69
C ASP A 185 1.55 4.05 -9.82
N LEU A 186 2.32 3.03 -9.46
CA LEU A 186 2.93 2.12 -10.42
C LEU A 186 2.59 0.69 -10.04
N LYS A 187 2.22 -0.12 -11.03
CA LYS A 187 1.87 -1.52 -10.82
C LYS A 187 2.53 -2.43 -11.85
N ALA A 188 3.44 -3.26 -11.38
CA ALA A 188 3.98 -4.39 -12.14
C ALA A 188 3.08 -5.61 -11.97
N PHE A 189 2.72 -6.25 -13.08
CA PHE A 189 1.95 -7.48 -13.11
C PHE A 189 2.89 -8.70 -13.19
N GLU A 190 2.41 -9.87 -12.74
CA GLU A 190 3.20 -11.11 -12.75
C GLU A 190 3.61 -11.55 -14.17
N ASN A 191 2.86 -11.14 -15.20
CA ASN A 191 3.19 -11.39 -16.61
C ASN A 191 4.28 -10.45 -17.16
N GLY A 192 4.71 -9.47 -16.37
CA GLY A 192 5.70 -8.48 -16.73
C GLY A 192 5.14 -7.19 -17.34
N ASP A 193 3.82 -7.04 -17.49
CA ASP A 193 3.24 -5.74 -17.84
C ASP A 193 3.48 -4.74 -16.71
N LEU A 194 3.62 -3.46 -17.07
CA LEU A 194 3.86 -2.37 -16.13
C LEU A 194 2.92 -1.21 -16.47
N TYR A 195 2.14 -0.79 -15.49
CA TYR A 195 1.14 0.27 -15.64
C TYR A 195 1.39 1.41 -14.68
N LEU A 196 1.49 2.62 -15.23
CA LEU A 196 1.55 3.87 -14.48
C LEU A 196 0.15 4.48 -14.41
N LEU A 197 -0.34 4.75 -13.21
CA LEU A 197 -1.62 5.44 -12.99
C LEU A 197 -1.35 6.87 -12.55
N ALA A 198 -1.93 7.85 -13.25
CA ALA A 198 -1.75 9.25 -12.93
C ALA A 198 -3.08 9.90 -12.55
N ASN A 199 -3.06 10.66 -11.45
CA ASN A 199 -4.20 11.39 -10.90
C ASN A 199 -5.45 10.53 -10.66
N LYS A 200 -5.29 9.20 -10.55
CA LYS A 200 -6.37 8.22 -10.47
C LYS A 200 -7.33 8.25 -11.66
N THR A 201 -7.01 8.89 -12.77
CA THR A 201 -7.91 9.03 -13.93
C THR A 201 -7.31 8.56 -15.24
N LYS A 202 -5.98 8.38 -15.27
CA LYS A 202 -5.22 7.94 -16.43
C LYS A 202 -4.45 6.68 -16.12
N VAL A 203 -4.39 5.78 -17.09
CA VAL A 203 -3.56 4.57 -17.07
C VAL A 203 -2.68 4.59 -18.30
N TYR A 204 -1.36 4.52 -18.08
CA TYR A 204 -0.36 4.38 -19.12
C TYR A 204 0.25 2.99 -19.05
N GLN A 205 0.35 2.31 -20.19
CA GLN A 205 1.14 1.09 -20.30
C GLN A 205 2.57 1.44 -20.66
N VAL A 206 3.53 0.86 -19.94
CA VAL A 206 4.96 1.03 -20.20
C VAL A 206 5.43 -0.04 -21.17
N ASP A 207 5.94 0.37 -22.32
CA ASP A 207 6.66 -0.51 -23.24
C ASP A 207 8.14 -0.54 -22.85
N LYS A 208 8.52 -1.65 -22.21
CA LYS A 208 9.87 -1.92 -21.70
C LYS A 208 10.91 -2.16 -22.81
N ALA A 209 10.47 -2.46 -24.03
CA ALA A 209 11.36 -2.72 -25.16
C ALA A 209 11.61 -1.46 -25.98
N ALA A 210 10.56 -0.67 -26.25
CA ALA A 210 10.65 0.58 -27.02
C ALA A 210 10.99 1.81 -26.16
N TYR A 211 11.00 1.64 -24.82
CA TYR A 211 11.16 2.71 -23.84
C TYR A 211 10.14 3.83 -24.10
N THR A 212 8.87 3.44 -24.20
CA THR A 212 7.74 4.34 -24.42
C THR A 212 6.66 4.11 -23.39
N VAL A 213 5.75 5.08 -23.28
CA VAL A 213 4.54 5.01 -22.46
C VAL A 213 3.36 5.42 -23.32
N THR A 214 2.25 4.71 -23.23
CA THR A 214 1.05 4.97 -24.04
C THR A 214 -0.17 5.07 -23.14
N ASP A 215 -0.98 6.12 -23.29
CA ASP A 215 -2.28 6.22 -22.60
C ASP A 215 -3.21 5.13 -23.13
N VAL A 216 -3.51 4.15 -22.27
CA VAL A 216 -4.40 3.03 -22.56
C VAL A 216 -5.73 3.14 -21.83
N THR A 217 -6.03 4.27 -21.19
CA THR A 217 -7.19 4.43 -20.30
C THR A 217 -8.49 3.99 -20.99
N LYS A 218 -8.70 4.37 -22.25
CA LYS A 218 -9.92 4.01 -22.99
C LYS A 218 -9.91 2.58 -23.53
N THR A 219 -8.79 2.16 -24.11
CA THR A 219 -8.64 0.86 -24.77
C THR A 219 -8.60 -0.29 -23.77
N LEU A 220 -8.06 -0.05 -22.57
CA LEU A 220 -7.95 -1.04 -21.50
C LEU A 220 -9.32 -1.54 -21.03
N PHE A 221 -10.29 -0.63 -20.92
CA PHE A 221 -11.65 -0.94 -20.44
C PHE A 221 -12.67 -1.12 -21.57
N GLN A 222 -12.23 -1.06 -22.82
CA GLN A 222 -13.12 -1.16 -23.97
C GLN A 222 -13.87 -2.50 -23.97
N GLY A 223 -15.18 -2.44 -24.19
CA GLY A 223 -16.04 -3.63 -24.23
C GLY A 223 -16.37 -4.23 -22.87
N GLN A 224 -16.23 -3.47 -21.78
CA GLN A 224 -16.72 -3.86 -20.44
C GLN A 224 -18.04 -3.12 -20.15
N PRO A 225 -19.20 -3.81 -20.15
CA PRO A 225 -20.51 -3.17 -19.93
C PRO A 225 -20.59 -2.35 -18.63
N GLU A 226 -19.98 -2.86 -17.55
CA GLU A 226 -19.95 -2.26 -16.22
C GLU A 226 -19.17 -0.94 -16.19
N LEU A 227 -18.30 -0.71 -17.17
CA LEU A 227 -17.47 0.48 -17.30
C LEU A 227 -17.97 1.42 -18.41
N SER A 228 -19.11 1.12 -19.04
CA SER A 228 -19.65 1.87 -20.18
C SER A 228 -20.06 3.31 -19.85
N LEU A 229 -20.48 3.57 -18.61
CA LEU A 229 -20.82 4.92 -18.12
C LEU A 229 -19.59 5.77 -17.78
N GLY A 230 -18.40 5.21 -17.93
CA GLY A 230 -17.12 5.86 -17.73
C GLY A 230 -16.58 5.71 -16.32
N VAL A 231 -15.34 6.18 -16.18
CA VAL A 231 -14.51 5.97 -15.00
C VAL A 231 -14.30 7.28 -14.26
N ALA A 232 -14.68 7.31 -12.98
CA ALA A 232 -14.48 8.45 -12.09
C ALA A 232 -13.10 8.39 -11.42
N SER A 233 -12.67 7.20 -10.96
CA SER A 233 -11.30 6.98 -10.49
C SER A 233 -10.82 5.54 -10.69
N ILE A 234 -9.50 5.35 -10.74
CA ILE A 234 -8.78 4.09 -10.95
C ILE A 234 -7.62 4.03 -9.97
N GLU A 235 -7.48 2.92 -9.28
CA GLU A 235 -6.36 2.59 -8.42
C GLU A 235 -5.90 1.17 -8.71
N PRO A 236 -4.61 0.82 -8.49
CA PRO A 236 -4.23 -0.57 -8.50
C PRO A 236 -4.96 -1.33 -7.40
N VAL A 237 -5.31 -2.58 -7.66
CA VAL A 237 -5.70 -3.49 -6.58
C VAL A 237 -4.50 -3.65 -5.63
N ARG A 238 -4.80 -3.66 -4.32
CA ARG A 238 -3.82 -3.79 -3.24
C ARG A 238 -2.86 -4.94 -3.52
N ASP A 239 -1.60 -4.75 -3.14
CA ASP A 239 -0.59 -5.80 -3.25
C ASP A 239 -1.01 -7.08 -2.53
N GLY A 240 -0.67 -8.20 -3.16
CA GLY A 240 -1.11 -9.53 -2.76
C GLY A 240 -2.55 -9.91 -3.12
N ASN A 241 -3.31 -9.01 -3.76
CA ASN A 241 -4.69 -9.29 -4.17
C ASN A 241 -4.90 -9.55 -5.67
N GLY A 242 -3.81 -9.54 -6.45
CA GLY A 242 -3.80 -9.84 -7.89
C GLY A 242 -3.42 -8.65 -8.76
N ASP A 243 -3.44 -8.89 -10.07
CA ASP A 243 -3.02 -7.99 -11.14
C ASP A 243 -4.25 -7.31 -11.73
N GLY A 244 -4.81 -6.36 -10.98
CA GLY A 244 -6.06 -5.70 -11.35
C GLY A 244 -6.15 -4.25 -10.91
N PHE A 245 -7.28 -3.63 -11.24
CA PHE A 245 -7.61 -2.26 -10.92
C PHE A 245 -8.91 -2.19 -10.12
N SER A 246 -8.92 -1.38 -9.05
CA SER A 246 -10.15 -0.93 -8.41
C SER A 246 -10.64 0.32 -9.11
N ILE A 247 -11.88 0.31 -9.57
CA ILE A 247 -12.45 1.35 -10.42
C ILE A 247 -13.72 1.87 -9.75
N PHE A 248 -13.75 3.18 -9.50
CA PHE A 248 -14.98 3.90 -9.16
C PHE A 248 -15.58 4.45 -10.45
N THR A 249 -16.80 4.06 -10.77
CA THR A 249 -17.49 4.42 -12.00
C THR A 249 -18.29 5.72 -11.83
N ASN A 250 -18.63 6.38 -12.93
CA ASN A 250 -19.38 7.64 -12.89
C ASN A 250 -20.82 7.50 -12.35
N ASP A 251 -21.39 6.29 -12.35
CA ASP A 251 -22.69 5.97 -11.76
C ASP A 251 -22.60 5.59 -10.27
N GLY A 252 -21.42 5.74 -9.66
CA GLY A 252 -21.24 5.61 -8.21
C GLY A 252 -20.99 4.19 -7.71
N ARG A 253 -20.55 3.26 -8.56
CA ARG A 253 -20.23 1.88 -8.19
C ARG A 253 -18.73 1.68 -8.08
N THR A 254 -18.31 0.76 -7.21
CA THR A 254 -16.93 0.28 -7.16
C THR A 254 -16.89 -1.12 -7.76
N VAL A 255 -16.03 -1.31 -8.76
CA VAL A 255 -15.78 -2.60 -9.40
C VAL A 255 -14.28 -2.90 -9.45
N PHE A 256 -13.96 -4.18 -9.61
CA PHE A 256 -12.58 -4.67 -9.70
C PHE A 256 -12.38 -5.32 -11.06
N PHE A 257 -11.48 -4.76 -11.87
CA PHE A 257 -11.19 -5.25 -13.21
C PHE A 257 -9.83 -5.93 -13.27
N PHE A 258 -9.80 -7.16 -13.79
CA PHE A 258 -8.59 -7.96 -13.99
C PHE A 258 -8.31 -8.09 -15.48
N PRO A 259 -7.36 -7.31 -16.05
CA PRO A 259 -7.21 -7.18 -17.50
C PRO A 259 -6.92 -8.49 -18.24
N ARG A 260 -6.19 -9.40 -17.62
CA ARG A 260 -5.76 -10.64 -18.27
C ARG A 260 -6.91 -11.62 -18.48
N SER A 261 -7.75 -11.81 -17.47
CA SER A 261 -8.96 -12.64 -17.58
C SER A 261 -10.15 -11.87 -18.15
N ARG A 262 -10.03 -10.54 -18.25
CA ARG A 262 -11.11 -9.60 -18.60
C ARG A 262 -12.35 -9.76 -17.73
N GLN A 263 -12.14 -10.10 -16.46
CA GLN A 263 -13.22 -10.23 -15.49
C GLN A 263 -13.42 -8.91 -14.74
N VAL A 264 -14.69 -8.55 -14.56
CA VAL A 264 -15.13 -7.46 -13.70
C VAL A 264 -15.90 -8.06 -12.54
N TYR A 265 -15.59 -7.64 -11.33
CA TYR A 265 -16.29 -8.04 -10.12
C TYR A 265 -16.88 -6.81 -9.45
N ASP A 266 -18.10 -6.92 -8.93
CA ASP A 266 -18.49 -6.05 -7.83
C ASP A 266 -17.71 -6.41 -6.55
N LYS A 267 -17.97 -5.67 -5.48
CA LYS A 267 -17.26 -5.84 -4.21
C LYS A 267 -17.47 -7.24 -3.59
N GLU A 268 -18.68 -7.78 -3.61
CA GLU A 268 -18.98 -9.08 -2.99
C GLU A 268 -18.38 -10.23 -3.80
N ALA A 269 -18.59 -10.20 -5.12
CA ALA A 269 -18.03 -11.17 -6.05
C ALA A 269 -16.50 -11.16 -6.01
N TYR A 270 -15.89 -9.99 -5.83
CA TYR A 270 -14.45 -9.85 -5.67
C TYR A 270 -13.95 -10.59 -4.42
N TYR A 271 -14.53 -10.34 -3.24
CA TYR A 271 -14.12 -11.01 -1.99
C TYR A 271 -14.29 -12.53 -2.04
N GLU A 272 -15.32 -13.01 -2.72
CA GLU A 272 -15.47 -14.44 -2.98
C GLU A 272 -14.36 -14.96 -3.91
N ALA A 273 -14.13 -14.29 -5.03
CA ALA A 273 -13.15 -14.64 -6.06
C ALA A 273 -11.70 -14.60 -5.56
N GLN A 274 -11.39 -13.82 -4.52
CA GLN A 274 -10.04 -13.72 -3.96
C GLN A 274 -9.52 -15.03 -3.35
N GLY A 275 -10.39 -15.96 -2.94
CA GLY A 275 -9.90 -17.11 -2.21
C GLY A 275 -10.59 -18.43 -2.47
N GLY A 276 -9.94 -19.50 -2.01
CA GLY A 276 -10.44 -20.86 -2.14
C GLY A 276 -10.09 -21.50 -3.47
N PHE A 277 -10.01 -22.83 -3.47
CA PHE A 277 -9.71 -23.61 -4.67
C PHE A 277 -10.86 -23.58 -5.70
N LYS A 278 -12.11 -23.39 -5.25
CA LYS A 278 -13.31 -23.38 -6.11
C LYS A 278 -13.36 -22.20 -7.10
N THR A 279 -12.59 -21.13 -6.83
CA THR A 279 -12.60 -19.89 -7.62
C THR A 279 -11.49 -19.84 -8.66
N LEU A 280 -10.70 -20.91 -8.76
CA LEU A 280 -9.61 -21.03 -9.72
C LEU A 280 -10.11 -21.45 -11.11
N PRO A 281 -9.52 -20.93 -12.19
CA PRO A 281 -9.70 -21.46 -13.52
C PRO A 281 -9.31 -22.94 -13.62
N PRO A 282 -9.92 -23.72 -14.52
CA PRO A 282 -9.46 -25.06 -14.86
C PRO A 282 -7.97 -25.04 -15.22
N ASN A 283 -7.23 -26.06 -14.80
CA ASN A 283 -5.79 -26.23 -15.08
C ASN A 283 -4.88 -25.12 -14.52
N SER A 284 -5.29 -24.46 -13.44
CA SER A 284 -4.43 -23.50 -12.71
C SER A 284 -3.08 -24.12 -12.36
N ALA A 285 -1.99 -23.43 -12.71
CA ALA A 285 -0.64 -23.95 -12.54
C ALA A 285 -0.19 -23.89 -11.07
N THR A 286 0.57 -24.90 -10.63
CA THR A 286 1.26 -24.85 -9.34
C THR A 286 2.47 -23.93 -9.44
N LYS A 287 2.56 -22.94 -8.55
CA LYS A 287 3.74 -22.08 -8.38
C LYS A 287 4.41 -22.35 -7.03
N THR A 288 5.73 -22.20 -7.00
CA THR A 288 6.53 -22.22 -5.77
C THR A 288 7.07 -20.82 -5.53
N THR A 289 6.95 -20.30 -4.31
CA THR A 289 7.49 -19.00 -3.94
C THR A 289 7.98 -18.99 -2.49
N PHE A 290 8.53 -17.86 -2.06
CA PHE A 290 9.15 -17.67 -0.76
C PHE A 290 8.65 -16.39 -0.10
N VAL A 291 8.42 -16.45 1.21
CA VAL A 291 8.01 -15.28 2.00
C VAL A 291 8.55 -15.42 3.42
N PHE A 292 8.88 -14.30 4.06
CA PHE A 292 9.16 -14.32 5.50
C PHE A 292 7.85 -14.30 6.28
N THR A 293 7.80 -14.98 7.41
CA THR A 293 6.66 -14.88 8.33
C THR A 293 6.51 -13.45 8.84
N GLY A 294 5.27 -13.05 9.14
CA GLY A 294 4.97 -11.84 9.90
C GLY A 294 5.46 -11.94 11.34
N LYS A 295 5.65 -10.79 11.98
CA LYS A 295 5.88 -10.73 13.43
C LYS A 295 4.55 -10.96 14.14
N SER A 296 4.48 -12.02 14.92
CA SER A 296 3.29 -12.33 15.70
C SER A 296 3.09 -11.32 16.83
N THR A 297 1.83 -10.95 17.05
CA THR A 297 1.41 -10.22 18.26
C THR A 297 1.16 -11.15 19.44
N THR A 298 0.72 -12.38 19.15
CA THR A 298 0.36 -13.42 20.14
C THR A 298 1.61 -14.14 20.65
N TYR A 299 2.58 -14.36 19.77
CA TYR A 299 3.86 -15.04 20.02
C TYR A 299 5.06 -14.17 19.57
N PRO A 300 5.24 -12.97 20.16
CA PRO A 300 6.24 -12.00 19.70
C PRO A 300 7.70 -12.48 19.82
N GLU A 301 7.96 -13.49 20.66
CA GLU A 301 9.26 -14.14 20.84
C GLU A 301 9.60 -15.17 19.76
N ASP A 302 8.62 -15.62 18.98
CA ASP A 302 8.90 -16.55 17.88
C ASP A 302 9.74 -15.88 16.80
N LYS A 303 10.69 -16.66 16.29
CA LYS A 303 11.62 -16.21 15.26
C LYS A 303 10.90 -16.07 13.93
N LEU A 304 11.29 -15.06 13.15
CA LEU A 304 10.85 -14.94 11.77
C LEU A 304 11.46 -16.07 10.93
N GLN A 305 10.65 -16.75 10.14
CA GLN A 305 11.06 -17.90 9.32
C GLN A 305 10.95 -17.55 7.84
N LEU A 306 11.87 -18.05 7.03
CA LEU A 306 11.74 -17.99 5.57
C LEU A 306 10.92 -19.20 5.13
N ILE A 307 9.69 -18.98 4.70
CA ILE A 307 8.78 -20.04 4.28
C ILE A 307 8.91 -20.23 2.77
N LYS A 308 9.09 -21.49 2.36
CA LYS A 308 8.88 -21.93 0.99
C LYS A 308 7.49 -22.55 0.91
N TYR A 309 6.67 -22.13 -0.03
CA TYR A 309 5.33 -22.70 -0.20
C TYR A 309 4.94 -22.87 -1.66
N GLN A 310 4.03 -23.81 -1.88
CA GLN A 310 3.40 -24.07 -3.16
C GLN A 310 1.94 -23.66 -3.11
N TYR A 311 1.45 -23.04 -4.18
CA TYR A 311 0.06 -22.63 -4.29
C TYR A 311 -0.43 -22.80 -5.74
N LEU A 312 -1.74 -22.89 -5.90
CA LEU A 312 -2.36 -22.84 -7.23
C LEU A 312 -2.54 -21.38 -7.67
N ASN A 313 -1.89 -21.03 -8.78
CA ASN A 313 -1.84 -19.67 -9.28
C ASN A 313 -3.10 -19.30 -10.05
N ASN A 314 -3.63 -18.10 -9.80
CA ASN A 314 -4.78 -17.55 -10.52
C ASN A 314 -4.38 -16.65 -11.70
N ASP A 315 -3.13 -16.76 -12.16
CA ASP A 315 -2.65 -16.12 -13.38
C ASP A 315 -2.80 -14.58 -13.42
N GLY A 316 -2.72 -13.92 -12.27
CA GLY A 316 -2.95 -12.48 -12.12
C GLY A 316 -4.40 -12.11 -11.76
N GLY A 317 -5.34 -13.06 -11.77
CA GLY A 317 -6.70 -12.84 -11.28
C GLY A 317 -6.76 -12.57 -9.77
N ALA A 318 -7.98 -12.31 -9.28
CA ALA A 318 -8.23 -12.05 -7.85
C ALA A 318 -7.63 -13.15 -6.97
N LYS A 319 -6.84 -12.73 -5.98
CA LYS A 319 -6.21 -13.63 -5.02
C LYS A 319 -6.14 -13.01 -3.64
N GLN A 320 -5.65 -13.79 -2.70
CA GLN A 320 -5.21 -13.36 -1.38
C GLN A 320 -3.93 -14.13 -1.09
N ASP A 321 -2.83 -13.42 -0.85
CA ASP A 321 -1.58 -14.06 -0.44
C ASP A 321 -1.71 -14.63 0.99
N PRO A 322 -0.99 -15.72 1.31
CA PRO A 322 -1.04 -16.29 2.65
C PRO A 322 -0.37 -15.36 3.67
N ASP A 323 -1.01 -15.23 4.83
CA ASP A 323 -0.42 -14.57 5.99
C ASP A 323 0.16 -15.65 6.92
N PHE A 324 1.47 -15.87 6.80
CA PHE A 324 2.19 -16.78 7.68
C PHE A 324 2.65 -16.00 8.91
N SER A 325 1.99 -16.20 10.05
CA SER A 325 2.38 -15.64 11.34
C SER A 325 1.89 -16.59 12.42
N TRP A 326 2.71 -16.82 13.44
CA TRP A 326 2.29 -17.63 14.58
C TRP A 326 1.07 -16.98 15.24
N ASP A 327 0.02 -17.75 15.44
CA ASP A 327 -1.22 -17.27 16.08
C ASP A 327 -2.02 -18.43 16.65
N ASP A 328 -3.08 -18.10 17.37
CA ASP A 328 -4.01 -19.06 17.95
C ASP A 328 -5.15 -19.41 16.98
N ASP A 329 -5.26 -20.70 16.69
CA ASP A 329 -6.41 -21.26 15.98
C ASP A 329 -7.42 -21.84 16.99
N TYR A 330 -8.50 -21.10 17.18
CA TYR A 330 -9.65 -21.50 17.99
C TYR A 330 -10.65 -22.39 17.21
N GLY A 331 -10.37 -22.73 15.94
CA GLY A 331 -11.20 -23.62 15.12
C GLY A 331 -12.46 -22.98 14.52
N GLY A 332 -12.60 -21.65 14.57
CA GLY A 332 -13.77 -20.94 14.05
C GLY A 332 -13.69 -19.43 14.18
N SER A 333 -14.77 -18.74 13.80
CA SER A 333 -14.93 -17.30 14.01
C SER A 333 -15.68 -17.05 15.32
N GLY A 334 -15.24 -16.09 16.13
CA GLY A 334 -15.89 -15.78 17.41
C GLY A 334 -15.09 -14.79 18.24
N ILE A 335 -15.64 -14.42 19.39
CA ILE A 335 -14.89 -13.75 20.45
C ILE A 335 -14.32 -14.86 21.32
N PHE A 336 -12.99 -14.98 21.34
CA PHE A 336 -12.28 -15.98 22.12
C PHE A 336 -11.43 -15.30 23.19
N THR A 337 -11.08 -16.06 24.21
CA THR A 337 -10.22 -15.67 25.31
C THR A 337 -9.10 -16.69 25.46
N ASP A 338 -8.05 -16.34 26.19
CA ASP A 338 -6.91 -17.25 26.45
C ASP A 338 -7.31 -18.56 27.16
N ALA A 339 -8.48 -18.58 27.81
CA ALA A 339 -9.03 -19.78 28.45
C ALA A 339 -9.70 -20.75 27.46
N ASP A 340 -10.07 -20.28 26.26
CA ASP A 340 -10.72 -21.12 25.26
C ASP A 340 -9.70 -22.07 24.62
N PRO A 341 -10.09 -23.33 24.32
CA PRO A 341 -9.20 -24.27 23.67
C PRO A 341 -8.73 -23.75 22.31
N HIS A 342 -7.41 -23.67 22.13
CA HIS A 342 -6.79 -23.24 20.89
C HIS A 342 -5.57 -24.10 20.56
N LYS A 343 -5.08 -23.94 19.33
CA LYS A 343 -3.82 -24.50 18.88
C LYS A 343 -2.96 -23.40 18.29
N LYS A 344 -1.71 -23.31 18.77
CA LYS A 344 -0.69 -22.50 18.11
C LYS A 344 -0.43 -23.03 16.70
N VAL A 345 -0.63 -22.20 15.67
CA VAL A 345 -0.40 -22.54 14.27
C VAL A 345 0.33 -21.39 13.57
N LEU A 346 1.08 -21.69 12.51
CA LEU A 346 1.71 -20.65 11.68
C LEU A 346 0.72 -20.03 10.66
N ILE A 347 -0.30 -20.79 10.32
CA ILE A 347 -1.41 -20.36 9.45
C ILE A 347 -2.58 -21.31 9.69
N THR A 348 -3.79 -20.77 9.77
CA THR A 348 -4.99 -21.57 10.00
C THR A 348 -5.35 -22.42 8.77
N PRO A 349 -6.09 -23.53 8.92
CA PRO A 349 -6.61 -24.29 7.78
C PRO A 349 -7.43 -23.43 6.81
N ARG A 350 -8.20 -22.48 7.34
CA ARG A 350 -8.94 -21.49 6.54
C ARG A 350 -8.00 -20.58 5.75
N GLY A 351 -6.92 -20.10 6.37
CA GLY A 351 -5.89 -19.30 5.72
C GLY A 351 -5.24 -20.03 4.55
N LEU A 352 -4.84 -21.29 4.76
CA LEU A 352 -4.30 -22.16 3.69
C LEU A 352 -5.28 -22.31 2.52
N GLN A 353 -6.54 -22.59 2.83
CA GLN A 353 -7.58 -22.77 1.81
C GLN A 353 -7.84 -21.47 1.04
N ARG A 354 -7.99 -20.34 1.75
CA ARG A 354 -8.23 -19.02 1.14
C ARG A 354 -7.08 -18.63 0.22
N ALA A 355 -5.84 -18.77 0.68
CA ALA A 355 -4.65 -18.46 -0.09
C ALA A 355 -4.26 -19.55 -1.12
N ARG A 356 -5.06 -20.62 -1.25
CA ARG A 356 -4.86 -21.72 -2.21
C ARG A 356 -3.50 -22.40 -2.05
N VAL A 357 -2.98 -22.44 -0.83
CA VAL A 357 -1.69 -23.07 -0.49
C VAL A 357 -1.86 -24.59 -0.48
N LEU A 358 -0.99 -25.28 -1.22
CA LEU A 358 -0.93 -26.73 -1.32
C LEU A 358 -0.01 -27.33 -0.27
N SER A 359 1.13 -26.70 -0.04
CA SER A 359 2.15 -27.14 0.92
C SER A 359 3.05 -25.97 1.30
N PHE A 360 3.65 -26.04 2.48
CA PHE A 360 4.67 -25.10 2.92
C PHE A 360 5.68 -25.76 3.88
N SER A 361 6.84 -25.15 4.02
CA SER A 361 7.89 -25.59 4.93
C SER A 361 8.78 -24.42 5.35
N ASP A 362 9.35 -24.47 6.55
CA ASP A 362 10.50 -23.63 6.91
C ASP A 362 11.68 -23.99 6.00
N PHE A 363 12.06 -23.04 5.16
CA PHE A 363 13.10 -23.22 4.14
C PHE A 363 14.51 -23.12 4.70
N THR A 364 14.68 -22.46 5.84
CA THR A 364 15.98 -22.25 6.48
C THR A 364 15.89 -22.50 7.99
N PRO A 365 15.62 -23.75 8.40
CA PRO A 365 15.36 -24.08 9.79
C PRO A 365 16.54 -23.71 10.68
N GLY A 366 16.23 -23.16 11.85
CA GLY A 366 17.22 -22.78 12.87
C GLY A 366 17.97 -21.47 12.59
N ARG A 367 17.73 -20.80 11.45
CA ARG A 367 18.31 -19.48 11.18
C ARG A 367 17.56 -18.38 11.92
N LEU A 368 18.26 -17.28 12.15
CA LEU A 368 17.75 -16.10 12.83
C LEU A 368 17.86 -14.91 11.90
N TYR A 369 16.77 -14.15 11.79
CA TYR A 369 16.67 -12.99 10.92
C TYR A 369 16.01 -11.83 11.65
N PHE A 370 16.54 -10.63 11.45
CA PHE A 370 15.92 -9.38 11.92
C PHE A 370 15.58 -8.50 10.72
N SER A 371 14.37 -7.92 10.72
CA SER A 371 13.84 -7.15 9.58
C SER A 371 14.16 -7.79 8.23
N PRO A 372 13.71 -9.03 7.95
CA PRO A 372 14.03 -9.72 6.72
C PRO A 372 13.10 -9.33 5.56
N GLY A 373 13.52 -9.64 4.34
CA GLY A 373 12.71 -9.56 3.13
C GLY A 373 13.27 -10.43 2.02
N VAL A 374 12.38 -10.95 1.17
CA VAL A 374 12.77 -11.61 -0.09
C VAL A 374 12.86 -10.54 -1.16
N LEU A 375 14.02 -10.38 -1.80
CA LEU A 375 14.23 -9.41 -2.86
C LEU A 375 14.02 -10.01 -4.25
N TYR A 376 14.36 -11.30 -4.41
CA TYR A 376 14.24 -12.01 -5.66
C TYR A 376 14.17 -13.52 -5.41
N ALA A 377 13.39 -14.24 -6.22
CA ALA A 377 13.38 -15.69 -6.23
C ALA A 377 13.14 -16.25 -7.64
N ASP A 378 13.87 -17.30 -7.99
CA ASP A 378 13.60 -18.13 -9.15
C ASP A 378 13.81 -19.62 -8.80
N ALA A 379 13.73 -20.50 -9.79
CA ALA A 379 13.88 -21.94 -9.59
C ALA A 379 15.28 -22.39 -9.10
N GLY A 380 16.29 -21.53 -9.19
CA GLY A 380 17.69 -21.82 -8.83
C GLY A 380 18.22 -21.01 -7.64
N GLN A 381 17.73 -19.79 -7.42
CA GLN A 381 18.24 -18.89 -6.38
C GLN A 381 17.15 -18.09 -5.67
N VAL A 382 17.37 -17.85 -4.38
CA VAL A 382 16.59 -16.89 -3.57
C VAL A 382 17.56 -15.86 -3.02
N LEU A 383 17.32 -14.59 -3.30
CA LEU A 383 18.05 -13.47 -2.72
C LEU A 383 17.20 -12.88 -1.60
N ILE A 384 17.75 -12.86 -0.40
CA ILE A 384 17.12 -12.27 0.78
C ILE A 384 17.97 -11.12 1.30
N ARG A 385 17.31 -10.15 1.95
CA ARG A 385 17.94 -9.14 2.82
C ARG A 385 17.50 -9.36 4.25
N PHE A 386 18.37 -9.08 5.21
CA PHE A 386 18.06 -9.09 6.63
C PHE A 386 19.16 -8.40 7.43
N ARG A 387 18.91 -8.12 8.71
CA ARG A 387 19.90 -7.69 9.69
C ARG A 387 20.36 -8.90 10.52
N PRO A 388 21.68 -9.12 10.69
CA PRO A 388 22.19 -10.26 11.47
C PRO A 388 21.83 -10.21 12.97
N THR A 389 21.61 -9.02 13.51
CA THR A 389 21.25 -8.81 14.93
C THR A 389 20.13 -7.79 15.08
N ALA A 390 19.51 -7.74 16.26
CA ALA A 390 18.49 -6.75 16.62
C ALA A 390 19.05 -5.36 16.97
N ALA A 391 20.38 -5.19 17.00
CA ALA A 391 21.00 -3.93 17.41
C ALA A 391 20.71 -2.82 16.38
N ASP A 392 20.42 -1.61 16.85
CA ASP A 392 20.07 -0.46 16.01
C ASP A 392 21.14 -0.11 14.95
N GLY A 393 22.42 -0.39 15.24
CA GLY A 393 23.53 -0.19 14.31
C GLY A 393 23.87 -1.40 13.43
N SER A 394 23.08 -2.47 13.47
CA SER A 394 23.32 -3.68 12.67
C SER A 394 23.12 -3.38 11.19
N ALA A 395 24.22 -3.28 10.44
CA ALA A 395 24.15 -3.12 8.98
C ALA A 395 23.37 -4.28 8.35
N PRO A 396 22.49 -4.02 7.37
CA PRO A 396 21.81 -5.08 6.65
C PRO A 396 22.80 -5.87 5.81
N VAL A 397 22.46 -7.13 5.52
CA VAL A 397 23.19 -8.00 4.61
C VAL A 397 22.25 -8.49 3.53
N VAL A 398 22.81 -8.83 2.38
CA VAL A 398 22.17 -9.69 1.39
C VAL A 398 22.76 -11.07 1.43
N GLN A 399 21.92 -12.08 1.23
CA GLN A 399 22.33 -13.48 1.18
C GLN A 399 21.65 -14.16 0.00
N VAL A 400 22.45 -14.84 -0.83
CA VAL A 400 21.93 -15.67 -1.92
C VAL A 400 21.91 -17.12 -1.46
N LEU A 401 20.75 -17.74 -1.60
CA LEU A 401 20.49 -19.13 -1.28
C LEU A 401 20.27 -19.93 -2.55
N ASP A 402 20.63 -21.21 -2.52
CA ASP A 402 20.13 -22.18 -3.48
C ASP A 402 18.64 -22.45 -3.23
N ALA A 403 17.78 -22.25 -4.24
CA ALA A 403 16.32 -22.32 -4.09
C ALA A 403 15.77 -23.74 -3.81
N LYS A 404 16.60 -24.78 -4.01
CA LYS A 404 16.21 -26.16 -3.74
C LYS A 404 16.59 -26.58 -2.32
N THR A 405 17.80 -26.23 -1.90
CA THR A 405 18.42 -26.76 -0.68
C THR A 405 18.48 -25.77 0.49
N GLY A 406 18.30 -24.48 0.23
CA GLY A 406 18.52 -23.42 1.23
C GLY A 406 20.00 -23.19 1.56
N ALA A 407 20.94 -23.86 0.87
CA ALA A 407 22.37 -23.67 1.07
C ALA A 407 22.79 -22.24 0.73
N ILE A 408 23.63 -21.64 1.58
CA ILE A 408 24.16 -20.28 1.37
C ILE A 408 25.19 -20.35 0.25
N LYS A 409 24.98 -19.56 -0.81
CA LYS A 409 25.96 -19.35 -1.88
C LYS A 409 26.98 -18.29 -1.46
N PHE A 410 26.50 -17.16 -0.94
CA PHE A 410 27.33 -16.15 -0.30
C PHE A 410 26.47 -15.22 0.57
N THR A 411 27.12 -14.44 1.43
CA THR A 411 26.52 -13.35 2.22
C THR A 411 27.40 -12.13 2.11
N THR A 412 26.80 -10.97 1.81
CA THR A 412 27.53 -9.73 1.61
C THR A 412 26.89 -8.62 2.45
N PRO A 413 27.66 -7.91 3.30
CA PRO A 413 27.19 -6.72 4.00
C PRO A 413 26.83 -5.61 3.03
N LEU A 414 25.66 -5.00 3.20
CA LEU A 414 25.26 -3.81 2.46
C LEU A 414 25.86 -2.55 3.12
N PRO A 415 25.99 -1.44 2.38
CA PRO A 415 26.20 -0.13 2.99
C PRO A 415 25.10 0.18 4.02
N THR A 416 25.46 0.82 5.14
CA THR A 416 24.54 1.03 6.28
C THR A 416 23.26 1.78 5.90
N ASP A 417 23.37 2.75 5.01
CA ASP A 417 22.25 3.61 4.57
C ASP A 417 21.57 3.10 3.29
N PHE A 418 21.78 1.81 2.93
CA PHE A 418 21.19 1.19 1.75
C PHE A 418 20.34 -0.02 2.17
N ASP A 419 19.02 0.10 2.06
CA ASP A 419 18.07 -0.97 2.38
C ASP A 419 17.22 -1.27 1.13
N PRO A 420 17.65 -2.23 0.29
CA PRO A 420 17.01 -2.43 -0.99
C PRO A 420 15.60 -2.96 -0.83
N ASP A 421 14.69 -2.47 -1.67
CA ASP A 421 13.29 -2.84 -1.71
C ASP A 421 12.91 -3.65 -2.96
N GLN A 422 13.73 -3.57 -4.01
CA GLN A 422 13.59 -4.36 -5.22
C GLN A 422 14.93 -4.97 -5.67
N ALA A 423 14.86 -6.09 -6.37
CA ALA A 423 16.01 -6.64 -7.08
C ALA A 423 15.61 -7.33 -8.38
N VAL A 424 16.48 -7.23 -9.37
CA VAL A 424 16.40 -8.02 -10.61
C VAL A 424 17.68 -8.80 -10.84
N ARG A 425 17.54 -10.04 -11.32
CA ARG A 425 18.66 -10.90 -11.69
C ARG A 425 19.00 -10.73 -13.17
N TYR A 426 20.21 -10.27 -13.46
CA TYR A 426 20.71 -10.05 -14.81
C TYR A 426 21.98 -10.89 -15.07
N PRO A 427 22.49 -11.01 -16.31
CA PRO A 427 23.60 -11.93 -16.61
C PRO A 427 24.86 -11.72 -15.77
N SER A 428 25.13 -10.51 -15.28
CA SER A 428 26.29 -10.21 -14.43
C SER A 428 25.96 -10.15 -12.93
N GLY A 429 24.85 -10.74 -12.48
CA GLY A 429 24.49 -10.85 -11.06
C GLY A 429 23.12 -10.26 -10.75
N TYR A 430 23.06 -9.34 -9.79
CA TYR A 430 21.82 -8.67 -9.39
C TYR A 430 21.97 -7.14 -9.46
N ALA A 431 20.91 -6.46 -9.83
CA ALA A 431 20.75 -5.04 -9.57
C ALA A 431 19.78 -4.89 -8.40
N LEU A 432 20.20 -4.19 -7.35
CA LEU A 432 19.42 -3.91 -6.15
C LEU A 432 19.03 -2.44 -6.19
N ARG A 433 17.77 -2.13 -5.91
CA ARG A 433 17.28 -0.76 -5.85
C ARG A 433 17.01 -0.36 -4.41
N ASP A 434 17.45 0.85 -4.06
CA ASP A 434 16.94 1.62 -2.93
C ASP A 434 16.64 3.03 -3.44
N ASN A 435 15.35 3.35 -3.57
CA ASN A 435 14.88 4.56 -4.24
C ASN A 435 15.53 4.73 -5.64
N ARG A 436 16.08 5.91 -5.93
CA ARG A 436 16.79 6.22 -7.18
C ARG A 436 18.25 5.80 -7.20
N THR A 437 18.67 4.97 -6.24
CA THR A 437 20.02 4.39 -6.20
C THR A 437 19.96 2.91 -6.58
N THR A 438 20.80 2.53 -7.53
CA THR A 438 21.03 1.12 -7.89
C THR A 438 22.42 0.68 -7.43
N LEU A 439 22.47 -0.48 -6.79
CA LEU A 439 23.69 -1.16 -6.40
C LEU A 439 23.80 -2.50 -7.15
N LEU A 440 24.89 -2.71 -7.88
CA LEU A 440 25.11 -3.95 -8.63
C LEU A 440 25.90 -4.96 -7.80
N LEU A 441 25.29 -6.11 -7.54
CA LEU A 441 25.88 -7.26 -6.85
C LEU A 441 26.37 -8.28 -7.87
N ASN A 442 27.68 -8.53 -7.91
CA ASN A 442 28.29 -9.52 -8.79
C ASN A 442 28.02 -10.96 -8.29
N PRO A 443 28.19 -11.99 -9.13
CA PRO A 443 27.95 -13.39 -8.75
C PRO A 443 28.91 -13.93 -7.68
N ASP A 444 30.05 -13.28 -7.48
CA ASP A 444 31.04 -13.59 -6.44
C ASP A 444 30.73 -12.92 -5.08
N GLY A 445 29.63 -12.15 -5.00
CA GLY A 445 29.21 -11.45 -3.80
C GLY A 445 29.82 -10.06 -3.64
N THR A 446 30.62 -9.55 -4.57
CA THR A 446 31.17 -8.18 -4.52
C THR A 446 30.22 -7.14 -5.10
N PHE A 447 30.33 -5.88 -4.66
CA PHE A 447 29.55 -4.77 -5.21
C PHE A 447 30.36 -3.92 -6.18
N ARG A 448 29.67 -3.38 -7.19
CA ARG A 448 30.19 -2.26 -7.99
C ARG A 448 29.83 -0.93 -7.34
N LYS A 449 30.39 0.17 -7.85
CA LYS A 449 30.06 1.52 -7.40
C LYS A 449 28.54 1.75 -7.53
N PRO A 450 27.86 2.30 -6.50
CA PRO A 450 26.46 2.67 -6.61
C PRO A 450 26.24 3.72 -7.70
N VAL A 451 25.06 3.65 -8.33
CA VAL A 451 24.59 4.60 -9.33
C VAL A 451 23.36 5.30 -8.78
N THR A 452 23.43 6.61 -8.57
CA THR A 452 22.31 7.42 -8.04
C THR A 452 21.84 8.41 -9.08
N LEU A 453 20.53 8.44 -9.35
CA LEU A 453 19.90 9.45 -10.19
C LEU A 453 19.47 10.65 -9.33
N HIS A 454 19.82 11.86 -9.76
CA HIS A 454 19.53 13.11 -9.03
C HIS A 454 18.18 13.71 -9.41
#